data_AF-A0A3A4SG81-F1
#
_entry.id   AF-A0A3A4SG81-F1
#
_cell.length_a   1.000
_cell.length_b   1.000
_cell.length_c   1.000
_cell.angle_alpha   90.00
_cell.angle_beta   90.00
_cell.angle_gamma   90.00
#
_symmetry.space_group_name_H-M   'P 1'
#
loop_
_entity.id
_entity.type
_entity.pdbx_description
1 polymer ?
#
loop_
_entity_poly.entity_id
_entity_poly.type
_entity_poly.pdbx_seq_one_letter_code
_entity_poly.pdbx_strand_id
1 'polypeptide(L)'
;MDSLKDVKANASDSKPAQDKKDTKQGTEDSKDSDKMTETNSVPAGVIVVGLLALLGVIAFWLVRRKKESEIQQLITELTRVLGQLDAEKADKKVLAKAQNLLQETLDFVKEENGSAETEAKLVEELKAILDKLK
;
A
#
# COMPACT_ATOMS: atom_id res chain seq x y z
N MET A 1 22.88 15.12 -56.44
CA MET A 1 23.78 14.01 -56.83
C MET A 1 25.19 14.53 -56.71
N ASP A 2 26.12 13.65 -56.29
CA ASP A 2 27.58 13.88 -56.18
C ASP A 2 28.00 14.77 -54.99
N SER A 3 28.93 14.42 -54.09
CA SER A 3 29.93 13.35 -54.01
C SER A 3 30.43 13.32 -52.56
N LEU A 4 30.52 12.15 -51.92
CA LEU A 4 31.49 11.93 -50.84
C LEU A 4 32.41 10.81 -51.31
N LYS A 5 33.61 11.24 -51.71
CA LYS A 5 34.70 10.40 -52.19
C LYS A 5 35.36 9.66 -51.02
N ASP A 6 35.70 8.42 -51.31
CA ASP A 6 36.52 7.48 -50.56
C ASP A 6 37.87 8.04 -50.09
N VAL A 7 38.33 7.61 -48.91
CA VAL A 7 39.74 7.32 -48.54
C VAL A 7 39.67 6.36 -47.35
N LYS A 8 39.85 5.05 -47.55
CA LYS A 8 41.09 4.25 -47.59
C LYS A 8 41.73 4.01 -46.20
N ALA A 9 41.76 2.73 -45.85
CA ALA A 9 42.35 2.13 -44.66
C ALA A 9 43.86 2.36 -44.51
N ASN A 10 44.34 2.34 -43.26
CA ASN A 10 45.66 1.83 -42.95
C ASN A 10 45.64 1.08 -41.61
N ALA A 11 46.02 -0.19 -41.67
CA ALA A 11 46.33 -1.03 -40.52
C ALA A 11 47.77 -0.75 -40.08
N SER A 12 48.05 -0.85 -38.78
CA SER A 12 49.14 -1.69 -38.26
C SER A 12 49.33 -1.50 -36.75
N ASP A 13 49.47 -2.65 -36.10
CA ASP A 13 50.31 -2.94 -34.94
C ASP A 13 50.26 -2.08 -33.68
N SER A 14 49.72 -2.70 -32.61
CA SER A 14 50.48 -2.89 -31.35
C SER A 14 49.78 -3.87 -30.40
N LYS A 15 50.36 -5.06 -30.25
CA LYS A 15 50.34 -5.92 -29.04
C LYS A 15 51.77 -6.52 -28.96
N PRO A 16 52.35 -7.01 -27.83
CA PRO A 16 51.71 -7.32 -26.54
C PRO A 16 52.57 -7.14 -25.26
N ALA A 17 51.93 -7.18 -24.08
CA ALA A 17 52.45 -7.74 -22.81
C ALA A 17 51.24 -7.91 -21.86
N GLN A 18 50.71 -9.11 -21.62
CA GLN A 18 51.12 -10.04 -20.55
C GLN A 18 51.14 -9.38 -19.15
N ASP A 19 50.07 -9.59 -18.38
CA ASP A 19 50.21 -10.19 -17.07
C ASP A 19 49.02 -11.12 -16.79
N LYS A 20 49.34 -12.36 -16.43
CA LYS A 20 48.42 -13.41 -16.03
C LYS A 20 48.59 -13.60 -14.52
N LYS A 21 47.51 -13.58 -13.74
CA LYS A 21 47.30 -14.69 -12.79
C LYS A 21 45.86 -14.80 -12.28
N ASP A 22 45.29 -15.93 -12.68
CA ASP A 22 44.14 -16.64 -12.15
C ASP A 22 44.08 -16.79 -10.62
N THR A 23 42.85 -16.67 -10.13
CA THR A 23 42.10 -17.64 -9.30
C THR A 23 42.75 -18.18 -8.02
N LYS A 24 42.21 -17.78 -6.87
CA LYS A 24 41.83 -18.74 -5.81
C LYS A 24 40.69 -18.22 -4.93
N GLN A 25 39.53 -18.82 -5.17
CA GLN A 25 38.37 -19.01 -4.30
C GLN A 25 38.76 -19.58 -2.92
N GLY A 26 38.16 -19.07 -1.85
CA GLY A 26 38.33 -19.62 -0.50
C GLY A 26 37.71 -18.77 0.61
N THR A 27 36.38 -18.85 0.68
CA THR A 27 35.46 -18.85 1.84
C THR A 27 35.93 -18.37 3.22
N GLU A 28 34.98 -17.71 3.90
CA GLU A 28 34.85 -17.45 5.35
C GLU A 28 35.28 -16.05 5.81
N ASP A 29 34.32 -15.12 5.80
CA ASP A 29 33.97 -14.40 7.03
C ASP A 29 32.48 -14.03 6.98
N SER A 30 31.67 -14.92 7.54
CA SER A 30 30.28 -14.69 7.88
C SER A 30 30.21 -13.69 9.03
N LYS A 31 30.20 -12.38 8.75
CA LYS A 31 29.74 -11.38 9.72
C LYS A 31 29.52 -9.99 9.12
N ASP A 32 28.34 -9.78 8.53
CA ASP A 32 27.55 -8.54 8.67
C ASP A 32 26.29 -8.66 7.79
N SER A 33 25.42 -9.59 8.14
CA SER A 33 24.03 -9.61 7.63
C SER A 33 23.07 -9.03 8.67
N ASP A 34 23.55 -8.09 9.49
CA ASP A 34 22.77 -7.39 10.52
C ASP A 34 22.56 -5.91 10.15
N LYS A 35 22.24 -5.63 8.87
CA LYS A 35 21.64 -4.33 8.52
C LYS A 35 20.93 -4.41 7.17
N MET A 36 19.79 -3.74 7.10
CA MET A 36 18.90 -3.60 5.93
C MET A 36 17.76 -4.63 5.78
N THR A 37 17.14 -5.04 6.88
CA THR A 37 15.66 -5.10 6.90
C THR A 37 15.12 -3.71 7.22
N GLU A 38 15.43 -2.70 6.40
CA GLU A 38 14.70 -1.43 6.44
C GLU A 38 13.29 -1.69 5.87
N THR A 39 12.45 -2.20 6.78
CA THR A 39 11.04 -1.88 6.98
C THR A 39 10.44 -0.91 5.95
N ASN A 40 10.12 -1.40 4.75
CA ASN A 40 9.26 -0.72 3.78
C ASN A 40 7.77 -0.84 4.22
N SER A 41 7.51 -0.67 5.51
CA SER A 41 6.18 -0.76 6.09
C SER A 41 5.53 0.62 6.02
N VAL A 42 4.35 0.71 5.41
CA VAL A 42 3.55 1.93 5.38
C VAL A 42 3.38 2.45 6.82
N PRO A 43 3.79 3.70 7.11
CA PRO A 43 3.64 4.28 8.46
C PRO A 43 2.17 4.26 8.89
N ALA A 44 1.92 3.98 10.17
CA ALA A 44 0.54 3.87 10.68
C ALA A 44 -0.26 5.16 10.46
N GLY A 45 0.37 6.33 10.55
CA GLY A 45 -0.26 7.61 10.21
C GLY A 45 -0.77 7.68 8.77
N VAL A 46 -0.04 7.12 7.80
CA VAL A 46 -0.49 7.05 6.39
C VAL A 46 -1.71 6.14 6.27
N ILE A 47 -1.74 5.03 7.02
CA ILE A 47 -2.89 4.11 7.04
C ILE A 47 -4.13 4.82 7.58
N VAL A 48 -4.03 5.53 8.71
CA VAL A 48 -5.16 6.27 9.30
C VAL A 48 -5.70 7.35 8.36
N VAL A 49 -4.82 8.12 7.71
CA VAL A 49 -5.25 9.11 6.70
C VAL A 49 -5.94 8.43 5.52
N GLY A 50 -5.43 7.29 5.06
CA GLY A 50 -6.06 6.48 4.01
C GLY A 50 -7.47 5.99 4.40
N LEU A 51 -7.65 5.54 5.65
CA LEU A 51 -8.96 5.14 6.18
C LEU A 51 -9.93 6.33 6.22
N LEU A 52 -9.47 7.51 6.66
CA LEU A 52 -10.29 8.73 6.66
C LEU A 52 -10.71 9.15 5.24
N ALA A 53 -9.82 9.05 4.26
CA ALA A 53 -10.14 9.30 2.87
C ALA A 53 -11.21 8.32 2.35
N LEU A 54 -11.07 7.03 2.66
CA LEU A 54 -12.03 5.99 2.28
C LEU A 54 -13.42 6.23 2.91
N LEU A 55 -13.46 6.59 4.19
CA LEU A 55 -14.70 6.97 4.89
C LEU A 55 -15.40 8.15 4.21
N GLY A 56 -14.65 9.15 3.75
CA GLY A 56 -15.19 10.28 3.00
C GLY A 56 -15.86 9.85 1.69
N VAL A 57 -15.26 8.89 0.97
CA VAL A 57 -15.85 8.32 -0.25
C VAL A 57 -17.14 7.56 0.06
N ILE A 58 -17.15 6.73 1.09
CA ILE A 58 -18.35 5.98 1.50
C ILE A 58 -19.48 6.94 1.90
N ALA A 59 -19.17 7.96 2.70
CA ALA A 59 -20.12 8.98 3.13
C ALA A 59 -20.76 9.70 1.93
N PHE A 60 -19.96 10.06 0.91
CA PHE A 60 -20.46 10.67 -0.32
C PHE A 60 -21.52 9.80 -1.02
N TRP A 61 -21.27 8.48 -1.11
CA TRP A 61 -22.22 7.56 -1.72
C TRP A 61 -23.47 7.34 -0.86
N LEU A 62 -23.33 7.25 0.46
CA LEU A 62 -24.48 7.14 1.38
C LEU A 62 -25.40 8.35 1.28
N VAL A 63 -24.85 9.57 1.26
CA VAL A 63 -25.62 10.82 1.08
C VAL A 63 -26.42 10.79 -0.21
N ARG A 64 -25.85 10.25 -1.29
CA ARG A 64 -26.54 10.12 -2.58
C ARG A 64 -27.75 9.19 -2.54
N ARG A 65 -27.75 8.16 -1.69
CA ARG A 65 -28.86 7.21 -1.55
C ARG A 65 -30.08 7.81 -0.83
N LYS A 66 -29.95 8.97 -0.14
CA LYS A 66 -31.03 9.61 0.66
C LYS A 66 -31.75 8.64 1.62
N LYS A 67 -31.02 7.65 2.15
CA LYS A 67 -31.49 6.69 3.15
C LYS A 67 -30.58 6.79 4.36
N GLU A 68 -31.16 7.08 5.52
CA GLU A 68 -30.42 6.96 6.78
C GLU A 68 -30.26 5.47 7.08
N SER A 69 -29.02 5.02 7.23
CA SER A 69 -28.70 3.63 7.57
C SER A 69 -27.80 3.57 8.81
N GLU A 70 -27.81 2.42 9.49
CA GLU A 70 -26.87 2.16 10.59
C GLU A 70 -25.41 2.29 10.12
N ILE A 71 -25.13 1.90 8.87
CA ILE A 71 -23.81 2.11 8.26
C ILE A 71 -23.44 3.60 8.28
N GLN A 72 -24.35 4.51 7.94
CA GLN A 72 -24.06 5.96 7.97
C GLN A 72 -23.67 6.46 9.36
N GLN A 73 -24.32 5.94 10.41
CA GLN A 73 -23.97 6.26 11.80
C GLN A 73 -22.58 5.73 12.16
N LEU A 74 -22.29 4.46 11.81
CA LEU A 74 -21.00 3.84 12.07
C LEU A 74 -19.86 4.51 11.31
N ILE A 75 -20.06 4.89 10.06
CA ILE A 75 -19.07 5.63 9.26
C ILE A 75 -18.76 6.98 9.91
N THR A 76 -19.78 7.67 10.43
CA THR A 76 -19.60 8.93 11.16
C THR A 76 -18.81 8.74 12.45
N GLU A 77 -19.13 7.68 13.22
CA GLU A 77 -18.44 7.39 14.47
C GLU A 77 -17.00 6.92 14.24
N LEU A 78 -16.76 6.04 13.26
CA LEU A 78 -15.42 5.61 12.83
C LEU A 78 -14.57 6.79 12.39
N THR A 79 -15.13 7.76 11.64
CA THR A 79 -14.41 8.98 11.25
C THR A 79 -13.95 9.77 12.48
N ARG A 80 -14.81 9.86 13.50
CA ARG A 80 -14.48 10.56 14.76
C ARG A 80 -13.42 9.83 15.57
N VAL A 81 -13.51 8.50 15.70
CA VAL A 81 -12.52 7.69 16.43
C VAL A 81 -11.17 7.74 15.72
N LEU A 82 -11.14 7.50 14.41
CA LEU A 82 -9.91 7.56 13.63
C LEU A 82 -9.28 8.96 13.58
N GLY A 83 -10.09 10.02 13.58
CA GLY A 83 -9.59 11.40 13.63
C GLY A 83 -8.94 11.78 14.96
N GLN A 84 -9.21 11.05 16.04
CA GLN A 84 -8.60 11.23 17.37
C GLN A 84 -7.57 10.14 17.69
N LEU A 85 -7.45 9.13 16.82
CA LEU A 85 -6.62 7.96 17.07
C LEU A 85 -5.14 8.35 17.02
N ASP A 86 -4.41 8.02 18.08
CA ASP A 86 -2.96 8.10 18.11
C ASP A 86 -2.37 6.98 17.23
N ALA A 87 -2.02 7.34 15.99
CA ALA A 87 -1.59 6.38 14.98
C ALA A 87 -0.33 5.59 15.38
N GLU A 88 0.53 6.13 16.26
CA GLU A 88 1.71 5.41 16.73
C GLU A 88 1.36 4.27 17.69
N LYS A 89 0.24 4.39 18.40
CA LYS A 89 -0.26 3.39 19.36
C LYS A 89 -1.30 2.44 18.77
N ALA A 90 -1.82 2.75 17.59
CA ALA A 90 -2.83 1.96 16.93
C ALA A 90 -2.32 0.58 16.49
N ASP A 91 -3.12 -0.47 16.71
CA ASP A 91 -2.80 -1.82 16.24
C ASP A 91 -2.93 -1.87 14.70
N LYS A 92 -1.80 -2.03 14.02
CA LYS A 92 -1.71 -2.13 12.55
C LYS A 92 -2.60 -3.23 11.96
N LYS A 93 -2.84 -4.34 12.68
CA LYS A 93 -3.73 -5.41 12.24
C LYS A 93 -5.19 -4.98 12.31
N VAL A 94 -5.57 -4.22 13.33
CA VAL A 94 -6.93 -3.65 13.45
C VAL A 94 -7.15 -2.63 12.34
N LEU A 95 -6.16 -1.76 12.06
CA LEU A 95 -6.24 -0.80 10.95
C LEU A 95 -6.35 -1.48 9.58
N ALA A 96 -5.60 -2.55 9.33
CA ALA A 96 -5.70 -3.31 8.09
C ALA A 96 -7.07 -3.99 7.93
N LYS A 97 -7.64 -4.53 9.02
CA LYS A 97 -9.00 -5.08 9.01
C LYS A 97 -10.04 -4.00 8.74
N ALA A 98 -9.90 -2.83 9.37
CA ALA A 98 -10.75 -1.67 9.11
C ALA A 98 -10.70 -1.29 7.63
N GLN A 99 -9.52 -1.29 7.01
CA GLN A 99 -9.37 -0.97 5.59
C GLN A 99 -10.14 -1.93 4.69
N ASN A 100 -9.97 -3.23 4.89
CA ASN A 100 -10.67 -4.25 4.09
C ASN A 100 -12.18 -4.15 4.26
N LEU A 101 -12.65 -4.01 5.51
CA LEU A 101 -14.07 -3.93 5.82
C LEU A 101 -14.71 -2.66 5.24
N LEU A 102 -14.01 -1.52 5.29
CA LEU A 102 -14.48 -0.29 4.65
C LEU A 102 -14.49 -0.41 3.13
N GLN A 103 -13.59 -1.18 2.52
CA GLN A 103 -13.63 -1.46 1.09
C GLN A 103 -14.85 -2.32 0.72
N GLU A 104 -15.15 -3.37 1.49
CA GLU A 104 -16.37 -4.18 1.33
C GLU A 104 -17.64 -3.33 1.52
N THR A 105 -17.63 -2.46 2.53
CA THR A 105 -18.72 -1.51 2.79
C THR A 105 -18.89 -0.55 1.61
N LEU A 106 -17.80 -0.04 1.03
CA LEU A 106 -17.86 0.82 -0.14
C LEU A 106 -18.47 0.10 -1.34
N ASP A 107 -18.10 -1.15 -1.57
CA ASP A 107 -18.63 -1.94 -2.68
C ASP A 107 -20.13 -2.21 -2.49
N PHE A 108 -20.56 -2.58 -1.28
CA PHE A 108 -21.98 -2.67 -0.91
C PHE A 108 -22.74 -1.36 -1.11
N VAL A 109 -22.14 -0.23 -0.71
CA VAL A 109 -22.73 1.11 -0.85
C VAL A 109 -22.73 1.61 -2.31
N LYS A 110 -21.94 1.02 -3.19
CA LYS A 110 -22.05 1.24 -4.65
C LYS A 110 -23.11 0.34 -5.29
N GLU A 111 -23.32 -0.85 -4.74
CA GLU A 111 -24.30 -1.81 -5.25
C GLU A 111 -25.74 -1.39 -4.89
N GLU A 112 -26.49 -0.91 -5.89
CA GLU A 112 -27.82 -0.30 -5.70
C GLU A 112 -28.85 -1.22 -4.99
N ASN A 113 -28.69 -2.55 -5.12
CA ASN A 113 -29.58 -3.57 -4.56
C ASN A 113 -28.90 -4.54 -3.59
N GLY A 114 -27.93 -4.06 -2.79
CA GLY A 114 -27.33 -4.88 -1.73
C GLY A 114 -28.37 -5.48 -0.78
N SER A 115 -28.15 -6.73 -0.33
CA SER A 115 -29.10 -7.44 0.54
C SER A 115 -29.06 -6.93 1.98
N ALA A 116 -30.20 -6.99 2.67
CA ALA A 116 -30.28 -6.64 4.10
C ALA A 116 -29.42 -7.55 4.99
N GLU A 117 -29.23 -8.81 4.58
CA GLU A 117 -28.34 -9.76 5.28
C GLU A 117 -26.88 -9.31 5.21
N THR A 118 -26.41 -8.89 4.03
CA THR A 118 -25.06 -8.35 3.86
C THR A 118 -24.90 -7.05 4.65
N GLU A 119 -25.92 -6.17 4.64
CA GLU A 119 -25.89 -4.94 5.43
C GLU A 119 -25.73 -5.23 6.92
N ALA A 120 -26.53 -6.13 7.47
CA ALA A 120 -26.48 -6.51 8.88
C ALA A 120 -25.10 -7.07 9.27
N LYS A 121 -24.53 -7.92 8.43
CA LYS A 121 -23.18 -8.46 8.64
C LYS A 121 -22.12 -7.35 8.67
N LEU A 122 -22.14 -6.44 7.69
CA LEU A 122 -21.20 -5.32 7.64
C LEU A 122 -21.35 -4.41 8.86
N VAL A 123 -22.58 -4.15 9.30
CA VAL A 123 -22.87 -3.37 10.52
C VAL A 123 -22.25 -4.02 11.76
N GLU A 124 -22.41 -5.33 11.96
CA GLU A 124 -21.81 -6.04 13.09
C GLU A 124 -20.27 -6.00 13.05
N GLU A 125 -19.68 -6.25 11.89
CA GLU A 125 -18.22 -6.22 11.75
C GLU A 125 -17.66 -4.80 11.96
N LEU A 126 -18.36 -3.77 11.48
CA LEU A 126 -17.95 -2.37 11.65
C LEU A 126 -18.03 -1.96 13.13
N LYS A 127 -19.08 -2.38 13.85
CA LYS A 127 -19.19 -2.21 15.31
C LYS A 127 -18.01 -2.90 16.03
N ALA A 128 -17.68 -4.13 15.66
CA ALA A 128 -16.58 -4.87 16.27
C ALA A 128 -15.20 -4.24 15.99
N ILE A 129 -15.01 -3.57 14.85
CA ILE A 129 -13.78 -2.81 14.57
C ILE A 129 -13.76 -1.51 15.37
N LEU A 130 -14.88 -0.79 15.41
CA LEU A 130 -15.00 0.45 16.17
C LEU A 130 -14.65 0.25 17.65
N ASP A 131 -15.12 -0.83 18.28
CA ASP A 131 -14.82 -1.15 19.68
C ASP A 131 -13.34 -1.48 19.91
N LYS A 132 -12.61 -1.95 18.89
CA LYS A 132 -11.17 -2.21 18.97
C LYS A 132 -10.32 -0.96 18.74
N LEU A 133 -10.90 0.07 18.13
CA LEU A 133 -10.22 1.33 17.81
C LEU A 133 -10.43 2.41 18.88
N LYS A 134 -11.47 2.28 19.70
CA LYS A 134 -11.71 3.09 20.90
C LYS A 134 -10.73 2.73 22.01
#